data_AF-A0A530QJN8-F1
#
_entry.id   AF-A0A530QJN8-F1
#
_cell.length_a   1.000
_cell.length_b   1.000
_cell.length_c   1.000
_cell.angle_alpha   90.00
_cell.angle_beta   90.00
_cell.angle_gamma   90.00
#
_symmetry.space_group_name_H-M   'P 1'
#
loop_
_entity.id
_entity.type
_entity.pdbx_description
1 polymer ?
#
loop_
_entity_poly.entity_id
_entity_poly.type
_entity_poly.pdbx_seq_one_letter_code
_entity_poly.pdbx_strand_id
1 'polypeptide(L)' 'MRTQVVIIGSGPSGLLLGQLLATIGVETVILERSSREHVLG' A
#
# COMPACT_ATOMS: atom_id res chain seq x y z
N MET A 1 -6.01 -2.15 -14.71
CA MET A 1 -6.18 -2.95 -13.46
C MET A 1 -7.35 -2.36 -12.69
N ARG A 2 -8.17 -3.20 -12.04
CA ARG A 2 -9.26 -2.77 -11.15
C ARG A 2 -8.99 -3.39 -9.79
N THR A 3 -9.12 -2.60 -8.72
CA THR A 3 -8.98 -3.02 -7.32
C THR A 3 -10.06 -2.33 -6.49
N GLN A 4 -10.37 -2.82 -5.29
CA GLN A 4 -11.33 -2.15 -4.41
C GLN A 4 -10.77 -0.87 -3.80
N VAL A 5 -9.50 -0.89 -3.40
CA VAL A 5 -8.81 0.28 -2.83
C VAL A 5 -7.44 0.46 -3.48
N VAL A 6 -7.10 1.71 -3.80
CA VAL A 6 -5.75 2.13 -4.14
C VAL A 6 -5.21 2.97 -2.98
N ILE A 7 -4.00 2.64 -2.51
CA ILE A 7 -3.27 3.40 -1.50
C ILE A 7 -2.10 4.10 -2.21
N ILE A 8 -1.97 5.42 -2.00
CA ILE A 8 -0.86 6.21 -2.53
C ILE A 8 0.16 6.45 -1.42
N GLY A 9 1.37 5.92 -1.60
CA GLY A 9 2.47 5.96 -0.63
C GLY A 9 2.70 4.60 0.04
N SER A 10 3.95 4.13 0.01
CA SER A 10 4.40 2.86 0.60
C SER A 10 5.13 3.01 1.94
N GLY A 11 4.95 4.15 2.60
CA GLY A 11 5.44 4.35 3.97
C GLY A 11 4.70 3.49 5.02
N PRO A 12 5.07 3.60 6.31
CA PRO A 12 4.54 2.74 7.37
C PRO A 12 3.01 2.74 7.45
N SER A 13 2.38 3.91 7.30
CA SER A 13 0.93 4.05 7.35
C SER A 13 0.22 3.34 6.19
N GLY A 14 0.76 3.44 4.98
CA GLY A 14 0.18 2.80 3.79
C GLY A 14 0.29 1.29 3.84
N LEU A 15 1.43 0.77 4.31
CA LEU A 15 1.65 -0.65 4.51
C LEU A 15 0.77 -1.21 5.65
N LEU A 16 0.67 -0.50 6.77
CA LEU A 16 -0.20 -0.89 7.89
C LEU A 16 -1.66 -0.96 7.44
N LEU A 17 -2.14 0.07 6.74
CA LEU A 17 -3.50 0.10 6.21
C LEU A 17 -3.74 -1.05 5.22
N GLY A 18 -2.81 -1.27 4.29
CA GLY A 18 -2.89 -2.38 3.33
C GLY A 18 -3.02 -3.73 4.04
N GLN A 19 -2.26 -3.92 5.14
CA GLN A 19 -2.33 -5.15 5.91
C GLN A 19 -3.64 -5.31 6.67
N LEU A 20 -4.17 -4.24 7.26
CA LEU A 20 -5.49 -4.25 7.92
C LEU A 20 -6.62 -4.51 6.92
N LEU A 21 -6.53 -3.97 5.71
CA LEU A 21 -7.52 -4.23 4.66
C LEU A 21 -7.44 -5.68 4.16
N ALA A 22 -6.24 -6.25 4.09
CA ALA A 22 -6.05 -7.66 3.76
C ALA A 22 -6.67 -8.60 4.81
N THR A 23 -6.62 -8.27 6.11
CA THR A 23 -7.22 -9.13 7.16
C THR A 23 -8.74 -9.21 7.08
N ILE A 24 -9.39 -8.22 6.47
CA ILE A 24 -10.84 -8.19 6.25
C ILE A 24 -11.24 -8.54 4.81
N GLY A 25 -10.31 -9.05 4.01
CA GLY A 25 -10.58 -9.53 2.65
C GLY A 25 -10.80 -8.44 1.60
N VAL A 26 -10.29 -7.22 1.82
CA VAL A 26 -10.39 -6.12 0.86
C VAL A 26 -9.17 -6.14 -0.07
N GLU A 27 -9.42 -6.24 -1.37
CA GLU A 27 -8.38 -6.17 -2.41
C GLU A 27 -7.77 -4.77 -2.47
N THR A 28 -6.44 -4.69 -2.36
CA THR A 28 -5.73 -3.40 -2.37
C THR A 28 -4.51 -3.41 -3.28
N VAL A 29 -4.23 -2.24 -3.87
CA VAL A 29 -2.98 -1.97 -4.60
C VAL A 29 -2.31 -0.75 -3.97
N ILE A 30 -1.02 -0.85 -3.64
CA ILE A 30 -0.21 0.25 -3.12
C ILE A 30 0.68 0.78 -4.26
N LEU A 31 0.66 2.09 -4.48
CA LEU A 31 1.49 2.78 -5.47
C LEU A 31 2.43 3.75 -4.77
N GLU A 32 3.71 3.69 -5.13
CA GLU A 32 4.75 4.59 -4.64
C GLU A 32 5.49 5.22 -5.81
N ARG A 33 5.81 6.51 -5.71
CA ARG A 33 6.60 7.21 -6.72
C ARG A 33 8.10 7.01 -6.51
N SER A 34 8.52 6.92 -5.25
CA SER A 34 9.91 6.80 -4.85
C SER A 34 10.44 5.40 -5.07
N SER A 35 11.76 5.28 -5.27
CA SER A 35 12.39 3.96 -5.32
C SER A 35 12.25 3.27 -3.97
N ARG A 36 12.31 1.94 -3.99
CA ARG A 36 12.31 1.13 -2.76
C ARG A 36 13.44 1.55 -1.80
N GLU A 37 14.61 1.89 -2.34
CA GLU A 37 15.76 2.35 -1.56
C GLU A 37 15.47 3.65 -0.79
N HIS A 38 14.76 4.61 -1.41
CA HIS A 38 14.39 5.85 -0.74
C HIS A 38 13.37 5.63 0.40
N VAL A 39 12.48 4.65 0.26
CA VAL A 39 11.45 4.35 1.26
C VAL A 39 12.01 3.53 2.43
N LEU A 40 13.04 2.72 2.18
CA LEU A 40 13.69 1.89 3.20
C LEU A 40 14.93 2.55 3.83
N GLY A 41 15.28 3.76 3.38
CA GLY A 41 16.39 4.56 3.89
C GLY A 41 16.13 5.16 5.27
#